data_AF-A0A412TNI7-F1
#
_entry.id   AF-A0A412TNI7-F1
#
_cell.length_a   1.000
_cell.length_b   1.000
_cell.length_c   1.000
_cell.angle_alpha   90.00
_cell.angle_beta   90.00
_cell.angle_gamma   90.00
#
_symmetry.space_group_name_H-M   'P 1'
#
loop_
_entity.id
_entity.type
_entity.pdbx_description
1 polymer ?
#
loop_
_entity_poly.entity_id
_entity_poly.type
_entity_poly.pdbx_seq_one_letter_code
_entity_poly.pdbx_strand_id
1 'polypeptide(L)'
;MKSEIIQFLRENIIGKTLLTSVAYKLENGCLEGVYNDKMTFSNLVITENGFKFNMTTVTQELIYNLDDKGVRTTIAKDYTGTSVFCYELAMRKSTNQITGYMHCVSTTVQDSTMEAIVCGIFDVNFDGKELKWQENQLLYRDNPIGEDKYKPVAFNSKVRFYLDNGKVILEYQPTLWDISPDTLEKRLSKDDYPPYISKEQ
;
A
#
# COMPACT_ATOMS: atom_id res chain seq x y z
N MET A 1 -9.69 16.57 15.65
CA MET A 1 -9.28 15.80 14.45
C MET A 1 -7.82 16.00 14.01
N LYS A 2 -7.40 17.05 13.26
CA LYS A 2 -6.00 17.15 12.74
C LYS A 2 -4.92 16.98 13.82
N SER A 3 -5.04 17.73 14.92
CA SER A 3 -4.07 17.68 16.02
C SER A 3 -4.04 16.32 16.72
N GLU A 4 -5.20 15.67 16.88
CA GLU A 4 -5.30 14.33 17.47
C GLU A 4 -4.64 13.28 16.58
N ILE A 5 -4.86 13.35 15.26
CA ILE A 5 -4.20 12.47 14.28
C ILE A 5 -2.68 12.65 14.33
N ILE A 6 -2.21 13.90 14.32
CA ILE A 6 -0.77 14.21 14.41
C ILE A 6 -0.18 13.66 15.72
N GLN A 7 -0.91 13.79 16.84
CA GLN A 7 -0.45 13.26 18.12
C GLN A 7 -0.40 11.73 18.09
N PHE A 8 -1.45 11.08 17.60
CA PHE A 8 -1.49 9.62 17.44
C PHE A 8 -0.34 9.11 16.56
N LEU A 9 -0.09 9.75 15.41
CA LEU A 9 1.03 9.43 14.53
C LEU A 9 2.37 9.56 15.27
N ARG A 10 2.59 10.68 15.97
CA ARG A 10 3.85 10.95 16.67
C ARG A 10 4.13 9.95 17.79
N GLU A 11 3.12 9.64 18.60
CA GLU A 11 3.27 8.77 19.77
C GLU A 11 3.38 7.30 19.40
N ASN A 12 2.62 6.88 18.38
CA ASN A 12 2.42 5.47 18.11
C ASN A 12 3.10 5.02 16.82
N ILE A 13 3.11 5.82 15.75
CA ILE A 13 3.47 5.34 14.40
C ILE A 13 4.90 5.72 14.01
N ILE A 14 5.27 6.99 14.19
CA ILE A 14 6.55 7.53 13.73
C ILE A 14 7.71 6.88 14.50
N GLY A 15 8.71 6.41 13.76
CA GLY A 15 9.88 5.74 14.30
C GLY A 15 9.68 4.26 14.66
N LYS A 16 8.45 3.73 14.54
CA LYS A 16 8.20 2.30 14.74
C LYS A 16 8.56 1.49 13.50
N THR A 17 8.86 0.23 13.74
CA THR A 17 9.07 -0.79 12.71
C THR A 17 7.92 -1.78 12.76
N LEU A 18 7.24 -1.96 11.62
CA LEU A 18 6.16 -2.92 11.47
C LEU A 18 6.60 -4.01 10.48
N LEU A 19 6.21 -5.26 10.75
CA LEU A 19 6.52 -6.40 9.90
C LEU A 19 5.28 -7.08 9.36
N THR A 20 5.37 -7.55 8.12
CA THR A 20 4.33 -8.32 7.44
C THR A 20 4.94 -9.56 6.81
N SER A 21 4.18 -10.67 6.85
CA SER A 21 4.50 -11.90 6.14
C SER A 21 3.20 -12.53 5.66
N VAL A 22 3.03 -12.65 4.35
CA VAL A 22 1.83 -13.25 3.74
C VAL A 22 2.19 -13.95 2.43
N ALA A 23 1.45 -15.01 2.10
CA ALA A 23 1.50 -15.63 0.78
C ALA A 23 0.12 -15.54 0.14
N TYR A 24 0.08 -15.39 -1.19
CA TYR A 24 -1.15 -15.23 -1.95
C TYR A 24 -1.03 -15.83 -3.34
N LYS A 25 -2.17 -16.04 -4.00
CA LYS A 25 -2.23 -16.61 -5.35
C LYS A 25 -2.80 -15.59 -6.33
N LEU A 26 -2.27 -15.57 -7.54
CA LEU A 26 -2.76 -14.75 -8.65
C LEU A 26 -3.05 -15.63 -9.87
N GLU A 27 -3.71 -15.04 -10.87
CA GLU A 27 -3.98 -15.64 -12.18
C GLU A 27 -4.63 -17.03 -12.05
N ASN A 28 -5.71 -17.10 -11.27
CA ASN A 28 -6.44 -18.34 -10.97
C ASN A 28 -5.57 -19.45 -10.35
N GLY A 29 -4.51 -19.09 -9.63
CA GLY A 29 -3.62 -20.04 -8.97
C GLY A 29 -2.46 -20.52 -9.82
N CYS A 30 -2.20 -19.88 -10.97
CA CYS A 30 -0.99 -20.12 -11.77
C CYS A 30 0.25 -19.45 -11.18
N LEU A 31 0.07 -18.45 -10.32
CA LEU A 31 1.15 -17.72 -9.66
C LEU A 31 0.98 -17.75 -8.14
N GLU A 32 2.11 -17.75 -7.42
CA GLU A 32 2.15 -17.57 -5.96
C GLU A 32 3.11 -16.44 -5.57
N GLY A 33 2.60 -15.43 -4.88
CA GLY A 33 3.38 -14.37 -4.27
C GLY A 33 3.75 -14.72 -2.83
N VAL A 34 5.02 -14.56 -2.49
CA VAL A 34 5.53 -14.62 -1.11
C VAL A 34 6.02 -13.24 -0.72
N TYR A 35 5.30 -12.59 0.17
CA TYR A 35 5.54 -11.22 0.58
C TYR A 35 6.02 -11.16 2.02
N ASN A 36 7.21 -10.62 2.23
CA ASN A 36 7.72 -10.22 3.52
C ASN A 36 8.13 -8.77 3.44
N ASP A 37 7.70 -7.94 4.40
CA ASP A 37 8.01 -6.52 4.36
C ASP A 37 8.30 -5.97 5.73
N LYS A 38 9.22 -5.01 5.75
CA LYS A 38 9.54 -4.19 6.92
C LYS A 38 9.21 -2.75 6.61
N MET A 39 8.21 -2.22 7.30
CA MET A 39 7.73 -0.86 7.13
C MET A 39 8.19 0.03 8.28
N THR A 40 8.58 1.27 7.96
CA THR A 40 8.87 2.31 8.93
C THR A 40 8.24 3.62 8.51
N PHE A 41 7.77 4.41 9.48
CA PHE A 41 7.16 5.71 9.24
C PHE A 41 8.05 6.82 9.83
N SER A 42 8.33 7.87 9.07
CA SER A 42 9.33 8.87 9.45
C SER A 42 8.99 10.26 8.91
N ASN A 43 9.83 11.24 9.25
CA ASN A 43 9.79 12.59 8.69
C ASN A 43 8.43 13.30 8.80
N LEU A 44 7.76 13.15 9.95
CA LEU A 44 6.52 13.86 10.22
C LEU A 44 6.77 15.37 10.24
N VAL A 45 6.25 16.08 9.23
CA VAL A 45 6.30 17.53 9.11
C VAL A 45 4.89 18.08 9.18
N ILE A 46 4.69 19.07 10.05
CA ILE A 46 3.40 19.73 10.24
C ILE A 46 3.41 21.03 9.44
N THR A 47 2.34 21.28 8.71
CA THR A 47 2.11 22.55 8.03
C THR A 47 0.92 23.27 8.64
N GLU A 48 0.71 24.54 8.28
CA GLU A 48 -0.45 25.32 8.72
C GLU A 48 -1.76 24.55 8.48
N ASN A 49 -1.91 23.98 7.28
CA ASN A 49 -3.16 23.36 6.83
C ASN A 49 -3.15 21.83 6.90
N GLY A 50 -2.01 21.20 7.22
CA GLY A 50 -1.87 19.76 7.03
C GLY A 50 -0.65 19.15 7.71
N PHE A 51 -0.26 17.99 7.22
CA PHE A 51 0.92 17.26 7.65
C PHE A 51 1.39 16.33 6.54
N LYS A 52 2.66 15.96 6.58
CA LYS A 52 3.25 14.96 5.71
C LYS A 52 4.16 14.03 6.48
N PHE A 53 4.31 12.80 6.02
CA PHE A 53 5.24 11.82 6.57
C PHE A 53 5.63 10.83 5.49
N ASN A 54 6.76 10.14 5.69
CA ASN A 54 7.24 9.13 4.77
C ASN A 54 6.94 7.74 5.32
N MET A 55 6.59 6.81 4.43
CA MET A 55 6.63 5.39 4.66
C MET A 55 7.81 4.82 3.89
N THR A 56 8.70 4.09 4.56
CA THR A 56 9.78 3.35 3.92
C THR A 56 9.53 1.87 4.09
N THR A 57 9.52 1.13 2.98
CA THR A 57 9.37 -0.32 2.94
C THR A 57 10.70 -0.95 2.55
N VAL A 58 11.06 -2.06 3.20
CA VAL A 58 12.15 -2.95 2.80
C VAL A 58 11.51 -4.29 2.51
N THR A 59 11.20 -4.48 1.24
CA THR A 59 10.38 -5.56 0.73
C THR A 59 11.27 -6.72 0.27
N GLN A 60 10.84 -7.93 0.63
CA GLN A 60 11.30 -9.20 0.08
C GLN A 60 10.06 -9.90 -0.46
N GLU A 61 9.77 -9.63 -1.73
CA GLU A 61 8.61 -10.20 -2.42
C GLU A 61 9.05 -10.91 -3.68
N LEU A 62 8.68 -12.18 -3.78
CA LEU A 62 8.92 -13.02 -4.95
C LEU A 62 7.59 -13.59 -5.44
N ILE A 63 7.36 -13.47 -6.75
CA ILE A 63 6.24 -14.12 -7.43
C ILE A 63 6.78 -15.31 -8.20
N TYR A 64 6.22 -16.49 -7.94
CA TYR A 64 6.61 -17.75 -8.56
C TYR A 64 5.57 -18.22 -9.56
N ASN A 65 6.02 -18.82 -10.66
CA ASN A 65 5.19 -19.67 -11.50
C ASN A 65 4.90 -20.99 -10.79
N LEU A 66 3.67 -21.47 -10.90
CA LEU A 66 3.23 -22.77 -10.39
C LEU A 66 3.04 -23.78 -11.53
N ASP A 67 3.45 -25.03 -11.31
CA ASP A 67 3.13 -26.13 -12.22
C ASP A 67 1.69 -26.65 -12.02
N ASP A 68 1.27 -27.64 -12.81
CA ASP A 68 -0.06 -28.27 -12.72
C ASP A 68 -0.35 -28.93 -11.35
N LYS A 69 0.68 -29.11 -10.51
CA LYS A 69 0.57 -29.66 -9.15
C LYS A 69 0.61 -28.57 -8.08
N GLY A 70 0.71 -27.30 -8.47
CA GLY A 70 0.81 -26.15 -7.57
C GLY A 70 2.19 -26.00 -6.92
N VAL A 71 3.23 -26.59 -7.50
CA VAL A 71 4.61 -26.49 -6.99
C VAL A 71 5.31 -25.30 -7.67
N ARG A 72 6.05 -24.52 -6.88
CA ARG A 72 6.87 -23.41 -7.38
C ARG A 72 7.93 -23.91 -8.34
N THR A 73 8.05 -23.24 -9.48
CA THR A 73 9.03 -23.59 -10.53
C THR A 73 10.07 -22.50 -10.68
N THR A 74 9.75 -21.42 -11.40
CA THR A 74 10.63 -20.28 -11.65
C THR A 74 10.09 -19.01 -10.99
N ILE A 75 10.97 -18.04 -10.77
CA ILE A 75 10.57 -16.71 -10.32
C ILE A 75 10.05 -15.95 -11.54
N ALA A 76 8.77 -15.59 -11.52
CA ALA A 76 8.14 -14.73 -12.52
C ALA A 76 8.49 -13.26 -12.30
N LYS A 77 8.63 -12.84 -11.03
CA LYS A 77 9.00 -11.47 -10.66
C LYS A 77 9.68 -11.40 -9.31
N ASP A 78 10.69 -10.56 -9.21
CA ASP A 78 11.37 -10.19 -7.97
C ASP A 78 11.09 -8.71 -7.64
N TYR A 79 10.33 -8.48 -6.58
CA TYR A 79 10.02 -7.15 -6.05
C TYR A 79 10.87 -6.81 -4.82
N THR A 80 11.98 -7.50 -4.61
CA THR A 80 12.91 -7.22 -3.52
C THR A 80 13.56 -5.85 -3.71
N GLY A 81 13.48 -5.02 -2.68
CA GLY A 81 14.07 -3.69 -2.71
C GLY A 81 13.56 -2.79 -1.60
N THR A 82 14.02 -1.54 -1.64
CA THR A 82 13.56 -0.50 -0.72
C THR A 82 12.77 0.54 -1.50
N SER A 83 11.61 0.91 -0.97
CA SER A 83 10.79 1.99 -1.55
C SER A 83 10.44 3.02 -0.48
N VAL A 84 10.39 4.29 -0.89
CA VAL A 84 9.98 5.41 -0.05
C VAL A 84 8.74 6.04 -0.66
N PHE A 85 7.68 6.14 0.13
CA PHE A 85 6.42 6.78 -0.23
C PHE A 85 6.20 8.00 0.64
N CYS A 86 5.73 9.10 0.07
CA CYS A 86 5.38 10.32 0.81
C CYS A 86 3.87 10.45 0.88
N TYR A 87 3.36 10.56 2.10
CA TYR A 87 1.97 10.89 2.40
C TYR A 87 1.85 12.39 2.64
N GLU A 88 0.98 13.06 1.90
CA GLU A 88 0.70 14.49 2.05
C GLU A 88 -0.79 14.72 2.25
N LEU A 89 -1.17 15.22 3.43
CA LEU A 89 -2.56 15.41 3.81
C LEU A 89 -2.82 16.83 4.27
N ALA A 90 -3.98 17.37 3.92
CA ALA A 90 -4.40 18.70 4.32
C ALA A 90 -5.89 18.75 4.65
N MET A 91 -6.22 19.60 5.62
CA MET A 91 -7.59 19.95 5.96
C MET A 91 -8.19 20.86 4.89
N ARG A 92 -9.41 20.55 4.47
CA ARG A 92 -10.14 21.30 3.44
C ARG A 92 -11.02 22.34 4.10
N LYS A 93 -10.87 23.61 3.71
CA LYS A 93 -11.66 24.74 4.25
C LYS A 93 -13.15 24.62 3.95
N SER A 94 -13.51 23.95 2.84
CA SER A 94 -14.91 23.81 2.41
C SER A 94 -15.70 22.76 3.18
N THR A 95 -15.05 21.67 3.62
CA THR A 95 -15.73 20.53 4.23
C THR A 95 -15.23 20.18 5.64
N ASN A 96 -14.14 20.82 6.08
CA ASN A 96 -13.37 20.47 7.28
C ASN A 96 -12.84 19.02 7.30
N GLN A 97 -12.92 18.30 6.17
CA GLN A 97 -12.35 16.97 6.03
C GLN A 97 -10.85 17.05 5.76
N ILE A 98 -10.14 15.96 6.02
CA ILE A 98 -8.75 15.79 5.59
C ILE A 98 -8.77 14.94 4.33
N THR A 99 -8.10 15.43 3.27
CA THR A 99 -7.81 14.63 2.08
C THR A 99 -6.36 14.86 1.67
N GLY A 100 -5.84 14.01 0.80
CA GLY A 100 -4.43 14.04 0.47
C GLY A 100 -4.08 13.14 -0.70
N TYR A 101 -2.81 12.81 -0.79
CA TYR A 101 -2.30 11.80 -1.69
C TYR A 101 -1.07 11.12 -1.11
N MET A 102 -0.80 9.92 -1.58
CA MET A 102 0.46 9.21 -1.41
C MET A 102 1.11 9.07 -2.79
N HIS A 103 2.44 9.21 -2.87
CA HIS A 103 3.19 8.92 -4.08
C HIS A 103 4.53 8.26 -3.77
N CYS A 104 5.05 7.48 -4.72
CA CYS A 104 6.41 6.93 -4.65
C CYS A 104 7.44 8.05 -4.87
N VAL A 105 8.37 8.20 -3.93
CA VAL A 105 9.49 9.16 -3.98
C VAL A 105 10.71 8.52 -4.64
N SER A 106 11.00 7.28 -4.27
CA SER A 106 12.16 6.53 -4.79
C SER A 106 11.96 5.04 -4.56
N THR A 107 12.54 4.22 -5.43
CA THR A 107 12.56 2.77 -5.27
C THR A 107 13.87 2.20 -5.79
N THR A 108 14.36 1.13 -5.16
CA THR A 108 15.48 0.33 -5.65
C THR A 108 15.03 -1.00 -6.25
N VAL A 109 13.71 -1.24 -6.31
CA VAL A 109 13.14 -2.45 -6.89
C VAL A 109 13.45 -2.45 -8.39
N GLN A 110 14.01 -3.55 -8.89
CA GLN A 110 14.30 -3.70 -10.31
C GLN A 110 12.99 -3.84 -11.10
N ASP A 111 12.93 -3.19 -12.26
CA ASP A 111 11.75 -3.20 -13.13
C ASP A 111 10.45 -2.90 -12.36
N SER A 112 10.52 -1.87 -11.51
CA SER A 112 9.44 -1.49 -10.60
C SER A 112 8.21 -1.04 -11.36
N THR A 113 7.05 -1.54 -10.94
CA THR A 113 5.75 -1.10 -11.47
C THR A 113 5.11 -0.02 -10.59
N MET A 114 5.85 0.53 -9.61
CA MET A 114 5.35 1.55 -8.68
C MET A 114 5.87 2.97 -8.99
N GLU A 115 6.65 3.14 -10.05
CA GLU A 115 7.11 4.45 -10.49
C GLU A 115 5.95 5.32 -11.01
N ALA A 116 6.01 6.62 -10.72
CA ALA A 116 4.97 7.60 -11.08
C ALA A 116 3.54 7.28 -10.59
N ILE A 117 3.40 6.40 -9.61
CA ILE A 117 2.10 6.06 -9.02
C ILE A 117 1.72 7.05 -7.91
N VAL A 118 0.47 7.51 -7.99
CA VAL A 118 -0.17 8.39 -7.02
C VAL A 118 -1.50 7.79 -6.58
N CYS A 119 -1.72 7.71 -5.27
CA CYS A 119 -2.98 7.31 -4.68
C CYS A 119 -3.64 8.51 -3.99
N GLY A 120 -4.85 8.87 -4.41
CA GLY A 120 -5.64 9.89 -3.73
C GLY A 120 -6.18 9.37 -2.41
N ILE A 121 -6.06 10.16 -1.33
CA ILE A 121 -6.47 9.80 0.03
C ILE A 121 -7.72 10.59 0.41
N PHE A 122 -8.75 9.89 0.88
CA PHE A 122 -10.02 10.47 1.31
C PHE A 122 -10.63 9.67 2.47
N ASP A 123 -11.74 10.18 3.02
CA ASP A 123 -12.46 9.56 4.14
C ASP A 123 -11.56 9.30 5.37
N VAL A 124 -10.67 10.27 5.64
CA VAL A 124 -9.74 10.21 6.78
C VAL A 124 -10.53 10.41 8.07
N ASN A 125 -10.48 9.43 8.96
CA ASN A 125 -11.21 9.43 10.22
C ASN A 125 -10.32 8.94 11.38
N PHE A 126 -10.47 9.58 12.54
CA PHE A 126 -9.86 9.13 13.78
C PHE A 126 -10.90 9.20 14.90
N ASP A 127 -11.11 8.08 15.60
CA ASP A 127 -12.10 7.96 16.67
C ASP A 127 -11.48 7.97 18.09
N GLY A 128 -10.18 8.25 18.19
CA GLY A 128 -9.42 8.17 19.43
C GLY A 128 -8.72 6.82 19.67
N LYS A 129 -9.06 5.78 18.90
CA LYS A 129 -8.47 4.44 19.00
C LYS A 129 -7.91 3.96 17.67
N GLU A 130 -8.59 4.29 16.58
CA GLU A 130 -8.25 3.89 15.23
C GLU A 130 -8.17 5.11 14.31
N LEU A 131 -7.08 5.18 13.53
CA LEU A 131 -6.93 6.09 12.40
C LEU A 131 -7.14 5.30 11.11
N LYS A 132 -8.05 5.74 10.24
CA LYS A 132 -8.32 5.08 8.97
C LYS A 132 -8.55 6.05 7.83
N TRP A 133 -8.35 5.55 6.61
CA TRP A 133 -8.67 6.25 5.38
C TRP A 133 -8.85 5.27 4.21
N GLN A 134 -9.23 5.82 3.06
CA GLN A 134 -9.27 5.10 1.79
C GLN A 134 -8.25 5.70 0.83
N GLU A 135 -7.64 4.85 0.01
CA GLU A 135 -6.73 5.26 -1.05
C GLU A 135 -7.26 4.77 -2.40
N ASN A 136 -7.24 5.64 -3.41
CA ASN A 136 -7.57 5.27 -4.79
C ASN A 136 -6.40 5.63 -5.69
N GLN A 137 -5.81 4.64 -6.36
CA GLN A 137 -4.82 4.90 -7.39
C GLN A 137 -5.45 5.69 -8.55
N LEU A 138 -4.76 6.78 -8.93
CA LEU A 138 -5.27 7.76 -9.89
C LEU A 138 -5.31 7.20 -11.32
N LEU A 139 -4.25 6.50 -11.72
CA LEU A 139 -4.09 5.86 -13.03
C LEU A 139 -3.86 4.35 -12.86
N TYR A 140 -3.30 3.69 -13.87
CA TYR A 140 -2.95 2.27 -13.81
C TYR A 140 -1.44 2.05 -13.66
N ARG A 141 -1.09 0.83 -13.28
CA ARG A 141 0.26 0.27 -13.27
C ARG A 141 0.25 -1.13 -13.84
N ASP A 142 1.43 -1.67 -14.12
CA ASP A 142 1.56 -3.02 -14.62
C ASP A 142 1.49 -4.07 -13.50
N ASN A 143 0.62 -5.06 -13.68
CA ASN A 143 0.53 -6.26 -12.83
C ASN A 143 1.03 -7.47 -13.62
N PRO A 144 1.91 -8.30 -13.04
CA PRO A 144 2.42 -9.47 -13.73
C PRO A 144 1.33 -10.51 -13.92
N ILE A 145 1.30 -11.13 -15.10
CA ILE A 145 0.40 -12.25 -15.44
C ILE A 145 1.18 -13.46 -15.98
N GLY A 146 2.49 -13.47 -15.73
CA GLY A 146 3.46 -14.46 -16.21
C GLY A 146 4.80 -13.80 -16.49
N GLU A 147 5.73 -14.60 -17.02
CA GLU A 147 7.06 -14.12 -17.44
C GLU A 147 6.93 -13.05 -18.54
N ASP A 148 7.47 -11.86 -18.27
CA ASP A 148 7.46 -10.67 -19.15
C ASP A 148 6.09 -10.27 -19.70
N LYS A 149 5.00 -10.64 -19.01
CA LYS A 149 3.64 -10.30 -19.40
C LYS A 149 2.96 -9.51 -18.30
N TYR A 150 2.27 -8.46 -18.72
CA TYR A 150 1.63 -7.52 -17.82
C TYR A 150 0.21 -7.19 -18.26
N LYS A 151 -0.64 -6.86 -17.28
CA LYS A 151 -1.94 -6.23 -17.51
C LYS A 151 -2.02 -4.89 -16.74
N PRO A 152 -2.72 -3.88 -17.31
CA PRO A 152 -2.96 -2.61 -16.64
C PRO A 152 -3.97 -2.77 -15.49
N VAL A 153 -3.56 -2.38 -14.28
CA VAL A 153 -4.39 -2.43 -13.08
C VAL A 153 -4.33 -1.16 -12.25
N ALA A 154 -5.32 -0.94 -11.39
CA ALA A 154 -5.26 0.07 -10.33
C ALA A 154 -5.62 -0.55 -8.99
N PHE A 155 -4.93 -0.12 -7.93
CA PHE A 155 -5.27 -0.51 -6.56
C PHE A 155 -6.12 0.57 -5.91
N ASN A 156 -7.24 0.17 -5.33
CA ASN A 156 -7.85 0.93 -4.26
C ASN A 156 -7.55 0.22 -2.95
N SER A 157 -7.59 0.92 -1.82
CA SER A 157 -7.37 0.29 -0.52
C SER A 157 -8.14 0.96 0.61
N LYS A 158 -8.38 0.18 1.66
CA LYS A 158 -8.74 0.70 2.98
C LYS A 158 -7.53 0.53 3.89
N VAL A 159 -7.14 1.61 4.55
CA VAL A 159 -5.97 1.64 5.45
C VAL A 159 -6.43 1.93 6.86
N ARG A 160 -5.92 1.17 7.83
CA ARG A 160 -6.26 1.34 9.26
C ARG A 160 -5.01 1.20 10.11
N PHE A 161 -4.84 2.10 11.06
CA PHE A 161 -3.87 2.03 12.14
C PHE A 161 -4.60 1.96 13.46
N TYR A 162 -4.26 1.00 14.30
CA TYR A 162 -4.79 0.87 15.66
C TYR A 162 -3.76 0.22 16.58
N LEU A 163 -4.05 0.22 17.88
CA LEU A 163 -3.21 -0.45 18.86
C LEU A 163 -3.82 -1.79 19.28
N ASP A 164 -3.01 -2.85 19.23
CA ASP A 164 -3.30 -4.13 19.86
C ASP A 164 -2.28 -4.39 20.97
N ASN A 165 -2.74 -4.51 22.21
CA ASN A 165 -1.88 -4.67 23.40
C ASN A 165 -0.75 -3.63 23.50
N GLY A 166 -1.04 -2.38 23.12
CA GLY A 166 -0.08 -1.27 23.15
C GLY A 166 0.93 -1.26 21.99
N LYS A 167 0.81 -2.20 21.04
CA LYS A 167 1.62 -2.27 19.82
C LYS A 167 0.80 -1.85 18.62
N VAL A 168 1.43 -1.16 17.68
CA VAL A 168 0.76 -0.72 16.44
C VAL A 168 0.47 -1.90 15.52
N ILE A 169 -0.73 -1.89 14.97
CA ILE A 169 -1.13 -2.69 13.82
C ILE A 169 -1.48 -1.74 12.67
N LEU A 170 -0.97 -2.04 11.49
CA LEU A 170 -1.39 -1.48 10.22
C LEU A 170 -2.12 -2.58 9.43
N GLU A 171 -3.36 -2.30 9.03
CA GLU A 171 -4.07 -3.11 8.04
C GLU A 171 -4.17 -2.34 6.72
N TYR A 172 -3.69 -2.95 5.65
CA TYR A 172 -3.88 -2.50 4.28
C TYR A 172 -4.75 -3.53 3.55
N GLN A 173 -5.97 -3.15 3.19
CA GLN A 173 -6.94 -4.00 2.51
C GLN A 173 -7.07 -3.55 1.05
N PRO A 174 -6.36 -4.18 0.10
CA PRO A 174 -6.42 -3.81 -1.30
C PRO A 174 -7.71 -4.27 -1.97
N THR A 175 -8.04 -3.62 -3.08
CA THR A 175 -9.00 -4.06 -4.08
C THR A 175 -8.40 -3.78 -5.44
N LEU A 176 -8.24 -4.85 -6.24
CA LEU A 176 -7.63 -4.77 -7.56
C LEU A 176 -8.68 -4.48 -8.63
N TRP A 177 -8.36 -3.54 -9.51
CA TRP A 177 -9.17 -3.20 -10.67
C TRP A 177 -8.38 -3.42 -11.95
N ASP A 178 -8.94 -4.16 -12.90
CA ASP A 178 -8.45 -4.19 -14.27
C ASP A 178 -8.84 -2.86 -14.94
N ILE A 179 -7.91 -2.25 -15.68
CA ILE A 179 -8.09 -0.93 -16.28
C ILE A 179 -8.03 -1.05 -17.80
N SER A 180 -9.01 -0.47 -18.50
CA SER A 180 -8.88 -0.24 -19.94
C SER A 180 -7.89 0.92 -20.18
N PRO A 181 -6.73 0.73 -20.83
CA PRO A 181 -5.78 1.81 -21.03
C PRO A 181 -6.31 2.90 -21.99
N ASP A 182 -7.24 2.56 -22.88
CA ASP A 182 -7.83 3.49 -23.85
C ASP A 182 -8.92 4.38 -23.25
N THR A 183 -9.66 3.87 -22.26
CA THR A 183 -10.85 4.55 -21.69
C THR A 183 -10.75 4.87 -20.21
N LEU A 184 -9.77 4.28 -19.51
CA LEU A 184 -9.61 4.32 -18.05
C LEU A 184 -10.78 3.73 -17.24
N GLU A 185 -11.67 2.98 -17.90
CA GLU A 185 -12.74 2.27 -17.23
C GLU A 185 -12.18 1.21 -16.27
N LYS A 186 -12.73 1.18 -15.05
CA LYS A 186 -12.39 0.20 -14.02
C LYS A 186 -13.33 -0.99 -14.06
N ARG A 187 -12.78 -2.20 -14.03
CA ARG A 187 -13.52 -3.45 -13.83
C ARG A 187 -12.91 -4.19 -12.66
N LEU A 188 -13.75 -4.73 -11.77
CA LEU A 188 -13.23 -5.48 -10.63
C LEU A 188 -12.42 -6.67 -11.15
N SER A 189 -11.17 -6.80 -10.71
CA SER A 189 -10.31 -7.89 -11.15
C SER A 189 -10.78 -9.23 -10.57
N LYS A 190 -10.41 -10.32 -11.23
CA LYS A 190 -10.61 -11.68 -10.70
C LYS A 190 -9.54 -12.07 -9.69
N ASP A 191 -8.38 -11.41 -9.75
CA ASP A 191 -7.34 -11.62 -8.75
C ASP A 191 -7.72 -10.92 -7.45
N ASP A 192 -7.51 -11.62 -6.35
CA ASP A 192 -7.79 -11.14 -5.02
C ASP A 192 -6.50 -11.11 -4.21
N TYR A 193 -6.13 -9.92 -3.76
CA TYR A 193 -4.98 -9.72 -2.90
C TYR A 193 -5.44 -9.76 -1.44
N PRO A 194 -4.74 -10.49 -0.55
CA PRO A 194 -5.14 -10.56 0.84
C PRO A 194 -4.95 -9.20 1.52
N PRO A 195 -5.60 -9.00 2.69
CA PRO A 195 -5.19 -7.96 3.62
C PRO A 195 -3.73 -8.15 4.02
N TYR A 196 -2.95 -7.08 3.95
CA TYR A 196 -1.61 -7.02 4.51
C TYR A 196 -1.70 -6.47 5.92
N ILE A 197 -1.29 -7.28 6.90
CA ILE A 197 -1.35 -6.92 8.32
C ILE A 197 0.08 -6.77 8.83
N SER A 198 0.51 -5.52 9.02
CA SER A 198 1.83 -5.18 9.54
C SER A 198 1.77 -4.96 11.05
N LYS A 199 2.64 -5.61 11.81
CA LYS A 199 2.65 -5.55 13.27
C LYS A 199 3.94 -4.97 13.81
N GLU A 200 3.85 -4.07 14.79
CA GLU A 200 5.00 -3.61 15.55
C GLU A 200 5.66 -4.78 16.31
N GLN A 201 7.00 -4.85 16.25
CA GLN A 201 7.79 -5.86 16.98
C GLN A 201 7.85 -5.63 18.48
#